data_AF-A0A0H5RUF8-F1
#
_entry.id   AF-A0A0H5RUF8-F1
#
_cell.length_a   1.000
_cell.length_b   1.000
_cell.length_c   1.000
_cell.angle_alpha   90.00
_cell.angle_beta   90.00
_cell.angle_gamma   90.00
#
_symmetry.space_group_name_H-M   'P 1'
#
loop_
_entity.id
_entity.type
_entity.pdbx_description
1 polymer ?
#
loop_
_entity_poly.entity_id
_entity_poly.type
_entity_poly.pdbx_seq_one_letter_code
_entity_poly.pdbx_strand_id
1 'polypeptide(L)'
;TSRIVFTKNGEQLISRGGDNTIKAWDVRNFKAPLKTFPDLLNMFPETDVILSPDERLIVGCVSAKRGEGQGSLVFIDRQTLEVVQTVAISDGAAIRVIWNEAINQICVGCADFNVHVLYNPDLSTKGAMLCVGRKPKKKDPMDFHAVTVPHIYGEVVVSRKRQREKDALDPRKGKIPELPIGGKGRGGAIGSSFSKYMLA
;
A
#
# COMPACT_ATOMS: atom_id res chain seq x y z
N THR A 1 25.15 12.01 -1.23
CA THR A 1 24.40 11.41 -2.36
C THR A 1 23.41 10.44 -1.79
N SER A 2 22.13 10.57 -2.11
CA SER A 2 21.05 9.71 -1.57
C SER A 2 20.80 8.48 -2.43
N ARG A 3 20.92 8.63 -3.76
CA ARG A 3 20.71 7.55 -4.72
C ARG A 3 21.52 7.77 -5.99
N ILE A 4 21.93 6.67 -6.61
CA ILE A 4 22.64 6.60 -7.88
C ILE A 4 21.99 5.51 -8.74
N VAL A 5 21.74 5.78 -10.01
CA VAL A 5 21.16 4.83 -10.97
C VAL A 5 21.91 4.89 -12.29
N PHE A 6 22.33 3.73 -12.80
CA PHE A 6 22.87 3.59 -14.14
C PHE A 6 21.76 3.25 -15.13
N THR A 7 21.90 3.70 -16.37
CA THR A 7 21.12 3.18 -17.49
C THR A 7 21.48 1.73 -17.78
N LYS A 8 20.57 0.97 -18.39
CA LYS A 8 20.77 -0.44 -18.79
C LYS A 8 21.99 -0.60 -19.70
N ASN A 9 22.27 0.40 -20.54
CA ASN A 9 23.42 0.41 -21.43
C ASN A 9 24.74 0.86 -20.75
N GLY A 10 24.70 1.33 -19.50
CA GLY A 10 25.87 1.76 -18.74
C GLY A 10 26.55 3.05 -19.24
N GLU A 11 25.96 3.75 -20.21
CA GLU A 11 26.56 4.97 -20.78
C GLU A 11 26.29 6.21 -19.93
N GLN A 12 25.17 6.23 -19.20
CA GLN A 12 24.78 7.35 -18.36
C GLN A 12 24.58 6.94 -16.91
N LEU A 13 24.91 7.88 -16.03
CA LEU A 13 24.69 7.77 -14.60
C LEU A 13 23.85 8.94 -14.12
N ILE A 14 22.81 8.65 -13.36
CA ILE A 14 21.99 9.66 -12.69
C ILE A 14 22.26 9.60 -11.20
N SER A 15 22.50 10.76 -10.59
CA SER A 15 22.74 10.87 -9.16
C SER A 15 21.79 11.88 -8.52
N ARG A 16 21.19 11.50 -7.39
CA ARG A 16 20.47 12.40 -6.49
C ARG A 16 21.36 12.77 -5.31
N GLY A 17 21.60 14.06 -5.13
CA GLY A 17 22.46 14.62 -4.08
C GLY A 17 21.69 15.20 -2.91
N GLY A 18 22.36 15.31 -1.75
CA GLY A 18 21.88 16.10 -0.61
C GLY A 18 22.10 17.61 -0.82
N ASP A 19 22.74 17.99 -1.93
CA ASP A 19 22.94 19.37 -2.39
C ASP A 19 21.69 19.94 -3.09
N ASN A 20 20.52 19.32 -2.89
CA ASN A 20 19.26 19.68 -3.53
C ASN A 20 19.29 19.61 -5.07
N THR A 21 20.15 18.77 -5.64
CA THR A 21 20.24 18.62 -7.10
C THR A 21 20.00 17.19 -7.58
N ILE A 22 19.60 17.06 -8.84
CA ILE A 22 19.76 15.85 -9.64
C ILE A 22 20.80 16.15 -10.71
N LYS A 23 21.72 15.22 -10.93
CA LYS A 23 22.76 15.36 -11.95
C LYS A 23 22.73 14.16 -12.87
N ALA A 24 22.81 14.43 -14.17
CA ALA A 24 23.04 13.44 -15.20
C ALA A 24 24.51 13.47 -15.62
N TRP A 25 25.12 12.30 -15.78
CA TRP A 25 26.54 12.14 -16.07
C TRP A 25 26.72 11.20 -17.25
N ASP A 26 27.75 11.45 -18.04
CA ASP A 26 28.27 10.50 -19.02
C ASP A 26 29.38 9.67 -18.34
N VAL A 27 29.23 8.35 -18.33
CA VAL A 27 30.20 7.44 -17.71
C VAL A 27 31.54 7.45 -18.46
N ARG A 28 31.52 7.71 -19.77
CA ARG A 28 32.73 7.80 -20.59
C ARG A 28 33.51 9.10 -20.33
N ASN A 29 32.83 10.16 -19.87
CA ASN A 29 33.42 11.46 -19.57
C ASN A 29 32.96 11.98 -18.21
N PHE A 30 33.50 11.40 -17.14
CA PHE A 30 33.06 11.67 -15.76
C PHE A 30 33.67 12.94 -15.12
N LYS A 31 34.22 13.87 -15.92
CA LYS A 31 34.84 15.09 -15.39
C LYS A 31 33.82 16.14 -14.95
N ALA A 32 32.68 16.20 -15.62
CA ALA A 32 31.60 17.15 -15.34
C ALA A 32 30.24 16.50 -15.64
N PRO A 33 29.18 16.89 -14.92
CA PRO A 33 27.84 16.41 -15.22
C PRO A 33 27.37 16.98 -16.58
N LEU A 34 26.67 16.16 -17.35
CA LEU A 34 26.00 16.59 -18.59
C LEU A 34 24.98 17.70 -18.30
N LYS A 35 24.21 17.53 -17.22
CA LYS A 35 23.25 18.52 -16.75
C LYS A 35 23.11 18.43 -15.23
N THR A 36 23.00 19.59 -14.58
CA THR A 36 22.58 19.71 -13.19
C THR A 36 21.20 20.36 -13.15
N PHE A 37 20.28 19.74 -12.43
CA PHE A 37 18.96 20.26 -12.13
C PHE A 37 18.97 20.82 -10.70
N PRO A 38 19.02 22.15 -10.52
CA PRO A 38 19.01 22.79 -9.22
C PRO A 38 17.59 22.85 -8.64
N ASP A 39 17.47 23.37 -7.42
CA ASP A 39 16.20 23.70 -6.75
C ASP A 39 15.25 22.51 -6.50
N LEU A 40 15.80 21.30 -6.50
CA LEU A 40 15.08 20.08 -6.14
C LEU A 40 15.35 19.78 -4.67
N LEU A 41 14.57 20.39 -3.78
CA LEU A 41 14.75 20.26 -2.34
C LEU A 41 14.84 18.79 -1.89
N ASN A 42 15.83 18.51 -1.05
CA ASN A 42 16.11 17.21 -0.49
C ASN A 42 16.30 17.33 1.03
N MET A 43 15.26 16.98 1.79
CA MET A 43 15.33 17.01 3.25
C MET A 43 15.75 15.66 3.86
N PHE A 44 15.67 14.58 3.08
CA PHE A 44 15.89 13.23 3.59
C PHE A 44 17.03 12.57 2.82
N PRO A 45 18.07 12.04 3.50
CA PRO A 45 19.19 11.38 2.83
C PRO A 45 18.77 10.13 2.03
N GLU A 46 17.54 9.69 2.21
CA GLU A 46 16.91 8.55 1.57
C GLU A 46 16.06 8.92 0.34
N THR A 47 16.08 10.17 -0.12
CA THR A 47 15.33 10.55 -1.33
C THR A 47 15.84 9.81 -2.56
N ASP A 48 14.89 9.25 -3.31
CA ASP A 48 15.17 8.36 -4.42
C ASP A 48 15.18 9.09 -5.77
N VAL A 49 15.84 8.46 -6.73
CA VAL A 49 15.75 8.78 -8.16
C VAL A 49 15.75 7.46 -8.91
N ILE A 50 14.84 7.32 -9.88
CA ILE A 50 14.71 6.12 -10.70
C ILE A 50 14.64 6.49 -12.17
N LEU A 51 14.88 5.50 -13.03
CA LEU A 51 14.56 5.60 -14.44
C LEU A 51 13.17 4.99 -14.67
N SER A 52 12.46 5.50 -15.67
CA SER A 52 11.29 4.81 -16.20
C SER A 52 11.68 3.43 -16.75
N PRO A 53 10.74 2.47 -16.85
CA PRO A 53 11.05 1.15 -17.37
C PRO A 53 11.70 1.13 -18.77
N ASP A 54 11.30 2.07 -19.63
CA ASP A 54 11.84 2.31 -20.96
C ASP A 54 13.10 3.21 -20.98
N GLU A 55 13.55 3.68 -19.82
CA GLU A 55 14.69 4.60 -19.62
C GLU A 55 14.62 5.92 -20.39
N ARG A 56 13.41 6.31 -20.80
CA ARG A 56 13.20 7.60 -21.45
C ARG A 56 13.11 8.74 -20.44
N LEU A 57 12.57 8.47 -19.26
CA LEU A 57 12.36 9.45 -18.21
C LEU A 57 13.24 9.16 -16.99
N ILE A 58 13.74 10.23 -16.40
CA ILE A 58 14.31 10.24 -15.06
C ILE A 58 13.23 10.75 -14.12
N VAL A 59 12.94 9.99 -13.07
CA VAL A 59 11.92 10.32 -12.07
C VAL A 59 12.61 10.57 -10.74
N GLY A 60 12.53 11.80 -10.24
CA GLY A 60 13.16 12.23 -8.99
C GLY A 60 12.14 12.59 -7.91
N CYS A 61 12.43 12.21 -6.67
CA CYS A 61 11.68 12.68 -5.51
C CYS A 61 12.14 14.07 -5.05
N VAL A 62 11.17 14.95 -4.85
CA VAL A 62 11.36 16.29 -4.30
C VAL A 62 10.65 16.37 -2.95
N SER A 63 11.40 16.79 -1.95
CA SER A 63 10.88 17.07 -0.61
C SER A 63 10.23 18.45 -0.56
N ALA A 64 9.29 18.63 0.36
CA ALA A 64 8.77 19.95 0.70
C ALA A 64 8.86 20.16 2.21
N LYS A 65 9.08 21.42 2.61
CA LYS A 65 8.95 21.82 4.01
C LYS A 65 7.47 21.92 4.37
N ARG A 66 7.16 21.54 5.61
CA ARG A 66 5.80 21.58 6.14
C ARG A 66 5.26 23.02 6.08
N GLY A 67 4.18 23.22 5.33
CA GLY A 67 3.51 24.52 5.17
C GLY A 67 4.07 25.43 4.07
N GLU A 68 5.20 25.07 3.44
CA GLU A 68 5.78 25.85 2.33
C GLU A 68 5.52 25.21 0.96
N GLY A 69 5.08 23.95 0.90
CA GLY A 69 4.76 23.28 -0.36
C GLY A 69 4.36 21.82 -0.20
N GLN A 70 4.29 21.13 -1.34
CA GLN A 70 3.93 19.72 -1.45
C GLN A 70 5.10 18.91 -2.01
N GLY A 71 5.32 17.73 -1.45
CA GLY A 71 6.25 16.74 -1.96
C GLY A 71 5.80 16.31 -3.34
N SER A 72 6.74 16.34 -4.28
CA SER A 72 6.45 16.16 -5.69
C SER A 72 7.41 15.17 -6.32
N LEU A 73 6.95 14.59 -7.43
CA LEU A 73 7.81 13.89 -8.38
C LEU A 73 8.12 14.82 -9.54
N VAL A 74 9.39 14.89 -9.90
CA VAL A 74 9.85 15.55 -11.12
C VAL A 74 10.15 14.49 -12.17
N PHE A 75 9.59 14.66 -13.37
CA PHE A 75 9.81 13.83 -14.55
C PHE A 75 10.66 14.63 -15.52
N ILE A 76 11.82 14.09 -15.87
CA ILE A 76 12.82 14.73 -16.73
C ILE A 76 13.05 13.80 -17.91
N ASP A 77 13.04 14.32 -19.13
CA ASP A 77 13.42 13.53 -20.31
C ASP A 77 14.93 13.31 -20.31
N ARG A 78 15.35 12.05 -20.38
CA ARG A 78 16.77 11.67 -20.36
C ARG A 78 17.52 12.14 -21.60
N GLN A 79 16.85 12.22 -22.76
CA GLN A 79 17.51 12.59 -24.02
C GLN A 79 17.67 14.10 -24.15
N THR A 80 16.61 14.86 -23.91
CA THR A 80 16.65 16.34 -24.00
C THR A 80 17.21 16.99 -22.74
N LEU A 81 17.19 16.28 -21.60
CA LEU A 81 17.58 16.79 -20.28
C LEU A 81 16.75 18.01 -19.85
N GLU A 82 15.46 17.99 -20.18
CA GLU A 82 14.48 19.00 -19.80
C GLU A 82 13.43 18.41 -18.86
N VAL A 83 12.90 19.25 -17.96
CA VAL A 83 11.82 18.87 -17.05
C VAL A 83 10.53 18.82 -17.87
N VAL A 84 9.96 17.62 -18.00
CA VAL A 84 8.71 17.39 -18.74
C VAL A 84 7.51 17.75 -17.87
N GLN A 85 7.52 17.30 -16.62
CA GLN A 85 6.39 17.48 -15.71
C GLN A 85 6.82 17.41 -14.26
N THR A 86 6.15 18.20 -13.42
CA THR A 86 6.22 18.08 -11.96
C THR A 86 4.83 17.74 -11.44
N VAL A 87 4.72 16.67 -10.64
CA VAL A 87 3.47 16.18 -10.08
C VAL A 87 3.52 16.31 -8.57
N ALA A 88 2.64 17.13 -7.99
CA ALA A 88 2.47 17.21 -6.55
C ALA A 88 1.71 15.98 -6.04
N ILE A 89 2.18 15.40 -4.92
CA ILE A 89 1.68 14.11 -4.41
C ILE A 89 1.12 14.24 -3.00
N SER A 90 1.90 14.82 -2.08
CA SER A 90 1.50 14.92 -0.68
C SER A 90 1.89 16.24 -0.07
N ASP A 91 1.25 16.59 1.04
CA ASP A 91 1.59 17.76 1.86
C ASP A 91 2.90 17.56 2.67
N GLY A 92 3.50 16.37 2.57
CA GLY A 92 4.80 16.02 3.14
C GLY A 92 5.89 15.94 2.06
N ALA A 93 7.04 15.35 2.38
CA ALA A 93 8.09 15.10 1.40
C ALA A 93 7.85 13.78 0.63
N ALA A 94 8.12 13.76 -0.67
CA ALA A 94 8.30 12.51 -1.40
C ALA A 94 9.70 11.96 -1.09
N ILE A 95 9.78 10.70 -0.64
CA ILE A 95 11.03 10.08 -0.20
C ILE A 95 11.42 8.96 -1.16
N ARG A 96 10.63 7.89 -1.23
CA ARG A 96 10.92 6.71 -2.05
C ARG A 96 9.97 6.62 -3.23
N VAL A 97 10.48 6.21 -4.39
CA VAL A 97 9.65 5.96 -5.58
C VAL A 97 10.02 4.64 -6.22
N ILE A 98 9.03 3.90 -6.67
CA ILE A 98 9.19 2.70 -7.49
C ILE A 98 8.21 2.77 -8.67
N TRP A 99 8.66 2.36 -9.85
CA TRP A 99 7.81 2.23 -11.04
C TRP A 99 7.82 0.77 -11.48
N ASN A 100 6.64 0.14 -11.50
CA ASN A 100 6.49 -1.20 -12.04
C ASN A 100 6.04 -1.15 -13.51
N GLU A 101 6.81 -1.80 -14.38
CA GLU A 101 6.54 -1.89 -15.83
C GLU A 101 5.28 -2.72 -16.16
N ALA A 102 5.11 -3.87 -15.51
CA ALA A 102 4.07 -4.83 -15.87
C ALA A 102 2.65 -4.31 -15.58
N ILE A 103 2.48 -3.54 -14.51
CA ILE A 103 1.19 -2.92 -14.16
C ILE A 103 1.10 -1.44 -14.55
N ASN A 104 2.22 -0.84 -14.97
CA ASN A 104 2.40 0.58 -15.24
C ASN A 104 1.87 1.47 -14.10
N GLN A 105 2.35 1.25 -12.87
CA GLN A 105 1.97 2.03 -11.69
C GLN A 105 3.22 2.51 -10.96
N ILE A 106 3.16 3.73 -10.43
CA ILE A 106 4.23 4.36 -9.67
C ILE A 106 3.79 4.45 -8.22
N CYS A 107 4.53 3.82 -7.31
CA CYS A 107 4.27 3.93 -5.88
C CYS A 107 5.29 4.89 -5.26
N VAL A 108 4.80 5.81 -4.44
CA VAL A 108 5.59 6.85 -3.78
C VAL A 108 5.37 6.77 -2.28
N GLY A 109 6.45 6.53 -1.54
CA GLY A 109 6.46 6.63 -0.08
C GLY A 109 6.72 8.09 0.34
N CYS A 110 5.79 8.64 1.10
CA CYS A 110 5.82 10.03 1.52
C CYS A 110 6.03 10.17 3.05
N ALA A 111 6.49 11.35 3.48
CA ALA A 111 6.68 11.69 4.89
C ALA A 111 5.36 11.92 5.65
N ASP A 112 4.22 11.91 4.95
CA ASP A 112 2.87 12.04 5.51
C ASP A 112 2.32 10.71 6.06
N PHE A 113 3.19 9.69 6.19
CA PHE A 113 2.86 8.31 6.58
C PHE A 113 1.97 7.56 5.58
N ASN A 114 1.75 8.11 4.39
CA ASN A 114 0.98 7.47 3.33
C ASN A 114 1.89 7.00 2.19
N VAL A 115 1.37 6.02 1.45
CA VAL A 115 1.92 5.61 0.17
C VAL A 115 0.92 6.01 -0.91
N HIS A 116 1.37 6.85 -1.83
CA HIS A 116 0.57 7.31 -2.96
C HIS A 116 0.87 6.47 -4.19
N VAL A 117 -0.16 6.04 -4.91
CA VAL A 117 0.00 5.23 -6.12
C VAL A 117 -0.57 6.00 -7.31
N LEU A 118 0.31 6.37 -8.24
CA LEU A 118 -0.07 6.97 -9.52
C LEU A 118 -0.34 5.84 -10.52
N TYR A 119 -1.45 5.96 -11.23
CA TYR A 119 -1.87 5.03 -12.28
C TYR A 119 -2.51 5.82 -13.42
N ASN A 120 -2.42 5.28 -14.63
CA ASN A 120 -3.16 5.76 -15.78
C ASN A 120 -4.41 4.86 -15.96
N PRO A 121 -5.64 5.41 -15.98
CA PRO A 121 -6.85 4.62 -16.14
C PRO A 121 -6.89 3.73 -17.38
N ASP A 122 -6.24 4.15 -18.46
CA ASP A 122 -6.27 3.47 -19.76
C ASP A 122 -5.10 2.47 -19.93
N LEU A 123 -3.93 2.80 -19.39
CA LEU A 123 -2.70 2.02 -19.58
C LEU A 123 -2.35 1.11 -18.40
N SER A 124 -2.70 1.49 -17.18
CA SER A 124 -2.39 0.66 -16.01
C SER A 124 -3.31 -0.56 -15.98
N THR A 125 -2.84 -1.64 -15.34
CA THR A 125 -3.66 -2.84 -15.13
C THR A 125 -3.51 -3.36 -13.71
N LYS A 126 -4.55 -4.03 -13.18
CA LYS A 126 -4.54 -4.67 -11.84
C LYS A 126 -4.14 -3.67 -10.73
N GLY A 127 -3.49 -4.14 -9.66
CA GLY A 127 -2.93 -3.30 -8.59
C GLY A 127 -3.96 -2.32 -8.00
N ALA A 128 -3.63 -1.03 -8.00
CA ALA A 128 -4.50 0.03 -7.52
C ALA A 128 -5.87 0.07 -8.22
N MET A 129 -5.98 -0.34 -9.49
CA MET A 129 -7.27 -0.35 -10.18
C MET A 129 -8.29 -1.29 -9.54
N LEU A 130 -7.84 -2.31 -8.81
CA LEU A 130 -8.74 -3.23 -8.11
C LEU A 130 -9.42 -2.57 -6.90
N CYS A 131 -8.81 -1.53 -6.32
CA CYS A 131 -9.33 -0.85 -5.13
C CYS A 131 -9.94 0.53 -5.42
N VAL A 132 -9.53 1.24 -6.47
CA VAL A 132 -10.02 2.59 -6.82
C VAL A 132 -11.55 2.67 -6.91
N GLY A 133 -12.21 1.64 -7.47
CA GLY A 133 -13.67 1.60 -7.59
C GLY A 133 -14.41 1.01 -6.39
N ARG A 134 -13.70 0.52 -5.37
CA ARG A 134 -14.33 -0.14 -4.22
C ARG A 134 -14.63 0.89 -3.14
N LYS A 135 -15.89 0.95 -2.70
CA LYS A 135 -16.24 1.71 -1.51
C LYS A 135 -15.49 1.12 -0.30
N PRO A 136 -14.94 1.97 0.59
CA PRO A 136 -14.33 1.47 1.82
C PRO A 136 -15.36 0.65 2.59
N LYS A 137 -14.94 -0.52 3.08
CA LYS A 137 -15.80 -1.39 3.88
C LYS A 137 -16.27 -0.58 5.09
N LYS A 138 -17.58 -0.62 5.37
CA LYS A 138 -18.12 -0.02 6.60
C LYS A 138 -17.44 -0.67 7.79
N LYS A 139 -16.81 0.14 8.65
CA LYS A 139 -16.16 -0.33 9.88
C LYS A 139 -17.21 -1.04 10.72
N ASP A 140 -17.05 -2.33 10.94
CA ASP A 140 -17.88 -3.09 11.86
C ASP A 140 -17.21 -3.02 13.25
N PRO A 141 -17.92 -2.65 14.33
CA PRO A 141 -17.39 -2.76 15.69
C PRO A 141 -16.87 -4.15 16.06
N MET A 142 -17.31 -5.19 15.33
CA MET A 142 -16.86 -6.58 15.47
C MET A 142 -15.70 -6.95 14.52
N ASP A 143 -15.19 -6.02 13.71
CA ASP A 143 -14.02 -6.26 12.87
C ASP A 143 -12.82 -6.58 13.78
N PHE A 144 -12.18 -7.72 13.49
CA PHE A 144 -11.09 -8.26 14.30
C PHE A 144 -9.86 -7.37 14.20
N HIS A 145 -9.51 -6.70 15.29
CA HIS A 145 -8.22 -6.05 15.44
C HIS A 145 -7.30 -7.06 16.12
N ALA A 146 -6.39 -7.67 15.34
CA ALA A 146 -5.36 -8.50 15.93
C ALA A 146 -4.45 -7.61 16.78
N VAL A 147 -4.75 -7.50 18.08
CA VAL A 147 -3.84 -6.90 19.04
C VAL A 147 -2.65 -7.83 19.12
N THR A 148 -1.58 -7.48 18.41
CA THR A 148 -0.32 -8.20 18.51
C THR A 148 0.29 -7.72 19.82
N VAL A 149 -0.09 -8.35 20.93
CA VAL A 149 0.64 -8.18 22.20
C VAL A 149 2.00 -8.85 22.01
N PRO A 150 3.11 -8.09 21.96
CA PRO A 150 4.42 -8.69 21.97
C PRO A 150 4.62 -9.24 23.38
N HIS A 151 4.80 -10.55 23.53
CA HIS A 151 5.08 -11.24 24.80
C HIS A 151 3.94 -11.40 25.81
N ILE A 152 2.93 -12.24 25.53
CA ILE A 152 2.22 -12.95 26.61
C ILE A 152 1.92 -14.39 26.15
N TYR A 153 2.43 -15.38 26.88
CA TYR A 153 1.97 -16.77 26.82
C TYR A 153 0.52 -16.84 27.35
N GLY A 154 -0.43 -16.44 26.52
CA GLY A 154 -1.86 -16.42 26.81
C GLY A 154 -2.63 -16.77 25.53
N GLU A 155 -3.74 -17.50 25.70
CA GLU A 155 -4.50 -18.22 24.66
C GLU A 155 -4.43 -17.61 23.26
N VAL A 156 -4.05 -18.46 22.28
CA VAL A 156 -4.09 -18.13 20.86
C VAL A 156 -5.52 -17.73 20.49
N VAL A 157 -5.75 -16.42 20.29
CA VAL A 157 -7.04 -15.92 19.83
C VAL A 157 -7.23 -16.36 18.39
N VAL A 158 -7.91 -17.48 18.20
CA VAL A 158 -8.15 -18.07 16.88
C VAL A 158 -9.22 -17.25 16.15
N SER A 159 -9.02 -17.01 14.84
CA SER A 159 -10.01 -16.30 14.03
C SER A 159 -11.38 -17.01 14.06
N ARG A 160 -12.48 -16.24 14.08
CA ARG A 160 -13.84 -16.81 14.11
C ARG A 160 -14.15 -17.75 12.94
N LYS A 161 -13.53 -17.54 11.77
CA LYS A 161 -13.67 -18.47 10.63
C LYS A 161 -13.10 -19.85 10.98
N ARG A 162 -11.86 -19.87 11.49
CA ARG A 162 -11.20 -21.11 11.91
C ARG A 162 -11.85 -21.72 13.15
N GLN A 163 -12.43 -20.91 14.03
CA GLN A 163 -13.24 -21.38 15.15
C GLN A 163 -14.54 -22.04 14.68
N ARG A 164 -15.25 -21.45 13.71
CA ARG A 164 -16.45 -22.05 13.10
C ARG A 164 -16.14 -23.34 12.35
N GLU A 165 -15.02 -23.40 11.63
CA GLU A 165 -14.56 -24.63 10.96
C GLU A 165 -14.26 -25.72 11.99
N LYS A 166 -13.64 -25.39 13.13
CA LYS A 166 -13.43 -26.31 14.25
C LYS A 166 -14.73 -26.74 14.93
N ASP A 167 -15.63 -25.81 15.20
CA ASP A 167 -16.92 -26.09 15.85
C ASP A 167 -17.83 -26.92 14.92
N ALA A 168 -17.70 -26.77 13.59
CA ALA A 168 -18.39 -27.60 12.60
C ALA A 168 -17.84 -29.04 12.54
N LEU A 169 -16.57 -29.26 12.91
CA LEU A 169 -15.98 -30.58 13.05
C LEU A 169 -16.36 -31.27 14.37
N ASP A 170 -16.86 -30.52 15.37
CA ASP A 170 -17.27 -31.08 16.66
C ASP A 170 -18.69 -31.68 16.58
N PRO A 171 -18.84 -33.02 16.72
CA PRO A 171 -20.13 -33.70 16.59
C PRO A 171 -21.15 -33.32 17.69
N ARG A 172 -20.71 -32.68 18.78
CA ARG A 172 -21.63 -32.17 19.82
C ARG A 172 -22.16 -30.77 19.49
N LYS A 173 -21.30 -29.89 18.95
CA LYS A 173 -21.69 -28.51 18.60
C LYS A 173 -22.38 -28.42 17.25
N GLY A 174 -22.16 -29.38 16.35
CA GLY A 174 -22.83 -29.47 15.06
C GLY A 174 -24.27 -29.99 15.12
N LYS A 175 -24.74 -30.50 16.27
CA LYS A 175 -26.14 -30.92 16.43
C LYS A 175 -27.05 -29.71 16.57
N ILE A 176 -27.93 -29.53 15.59
CA ILE A 176 -29.04 -28.58 15.67
C ILE A 176 -29.89 -28.99 16.89
N PRO A 177 -30.17 -28.09 17.85
CA PRO A 177 -31.06 -28.38 18.96
C PRO A 177 -32.42 -28.84 18.43
N GLU A 178 -32.98 -29.89 19.02
CA GLU A 178 -34.31 -30.35 18.61
C GLU A 178 -35.33 -29.23 18.83
N LEU A 179 -36.05 -28.90 17.77
CA LEU A 179 -37.10 -27.89 17.81
C LEU A 179 -38.23 -28.40 18.74
N PRO A 180 -38.79 -27.54 19.60
CA PRO A 180 -39.93 -27.93 20.41
C PRO A 180 -41.09 -28.33 19.50
N ILE A 181 -41.60 -29.55 19.70
CA ILE A 181 -42.71 -30.08 18.90
C ILE A 181 -44.00 -29.42 19.39
N GLY A 182 -44.61 -28.62 18.52
CA GLY A 182 -45.95 -28.09 18.73
C GLY A 182 -47.01 -29.17 18.57
N GLY A 183 -47.92 -29.28 19.55
CA GLY A 183 -49.06 -30.23 19.51
C GLY A 183 -48.85 -31.49 20.36
N LYS A 184 -49.72 -32.50 20.17
CA LYS A 184 -49.64 -33.79 20.89
C LYS A 184 -48.35 -34.52 20.49
N GLY A 185 -47.48 -34.78 21.46
CA GLY A 185 -46.18 -35.41 21.24
C GLY A 185 -46.26 -36.75 20.50
N ARG A 186 -45.27 -37.02 19.64
CA ARG A 186 -45.09 -38.28 18.90
C ARG A 186 -43.62 -38.67 18.92
N GLY A 187 -43.33 -39.97 18.99
CA GLY A 187 -41.97 -40.50 18.89
C GLY A 187 -41.08 -40.32 20.13
N GLY A 188 -41.65 -40.28 21.35
CA GLY A 188 -40.89 -40.16 22.60
C GLY A 188 -40.57 -38.73 23.05
N ALA A 189 -40.89 -37.73 22.21
CA ALA A 189 -40.79 -36.31 22.56
C ALA A 189 -42.12 -35.80 23.16
N ILE A 190 -42.05 -35.13 24.31
CA ILE A 190 -43.20 -34.54 25.00
C ILE A 190 -43.58 -33.24 24.29
N GLY A 191 -44.81 -33.19 23.77
CA GLY A 191 -45.35 -31.99 23.13
C GLY A 191 -45.43 -30.82 24.11
N SER A 192 -45.09 -29.61 23.66
CA SER A 192 -45.11 -28.42 24.49
C SER A 192 -46.55 -27.98 24.79
N SER A 193 -47.15 -28.55 25.85
CA SER A 193 -48.37 -28.03 26.47
C SER A 193 -48.02 -26.77 27.30
N PHE A 194 -48.94 -25.80 27.29
CA PHE A 194 -48.85 -24.49 27.96
C PHE A 194 -48.47 -24.57 29.45
N SER A 195 -48.69 -25.73 30.08
CA SER A 195 -48.40 -25.98 31.50
C SER A 195 -46.91 -25.98 31.89
N LYS A 196 -45.97 -26.02 30.94
CA LYS A 196 -44.53 -26.05 31.25
C LYS A 196 -43.95 -24.69 31.67
N TYR A 197 -44.68 -23.58 31.47
CA TYR A 197 -44.24 -22.22 31.82
C TYR A 197 -44.72 -21.73 33.21
N MET A 198 -45.50 -22.53 33.95
CA MET A 198 -46.05 -22.12 35.26
C MET A 198 -45.24 -22.57 36.49
N LEU A 199 -44.10 -23.21 36.30
CA LEU A 199 -43.19 -23.54 37.41
C LEU A 199 -41.83 -22.90 37.12
N ALA A 200 -41.71 -21.64 37.51
CA ALA A 200 -40.45 -20.95 37.79
C ALA A 200 -40.25 -20.93 39.31
#